data_AF-A0A7Y2VCB7-F1
#
_entry.id   AF-A0A7Y2VCB7-F1
#
_cell.length_a   1.000
_cell.length_b   1.000
_cell.length_c   1.000
_cell.angle_alpha   90.00
_cell.angle_beta   90.00
_cell.angle_gamma   90.00
#
_symmetry.space_group_name_H-M   'P 1'
#
loop_
_entity.id
_entity.type
_entity.pdbx_description
1 polymer ?
#
loop_
_entity_poly.entity_id
_entity_poly.type
_entity_poly.pdbx_seq_one_letter_code
_entity_poly.pdbx_strand_id
1 'polypeptide(L)'
;MTLIKRIGYYLVGFSIGLIFLAFFLKKKKAEFCYGIDCRVIKNIQSKNIKYSEEANAFMYSLSLDSATFATILKRGDVNISKSNTKLDSCKVYFIESEFEERKLSFTIENCEKTATVQAIKEE
;
A
#
# COMPACT_ATOMS: atom_id res chain seq x y z
N MET A 1 19.18 46.26 4.62
CA MET A 1 18.33 45.54 3.65
C MET A 1 16.90 45.48 4.17
N THR A 2 15.89 45.69 3.33
CA THR A 2 14.49 45.54 3.73
C THR A 2 14.07 44.07 3.71
N LEU A 3 13.11 43.68 4.56
CA LEU A 3 12.63 42.30 4.66
C LEU A 3 12.16 41.75 3.30
N ILE A 4 11.50 42.60 2.50
CA ILE A 4 11.01 42.27 1.14
C ILE A 4 12.16 41.85 0.22
N LYS A 5 13.30 42.57 0.24
CA LYS A 5 14.46 42.23 -0.60
C LYS A 5 15.05 40.88 -0.19
N ARG A 6 15.12 40.58 1.11
CA ARG A 6 15.60 39.29 1.63
C ARG A 6 14.68 38.13 1.23
N ILE A 7 13.36 38.31 1.31
CA ILE A 7 12.38 37.32 0.86
C ILE A 7 12.47 37.13 -0.66
N GLY A 8 12.61 38.21 -1.43
CA GLY A 8 12.75 38.14 -2.88
C GLY A 8 13.96 37.30 -3.32
N TYR A 9 15.14 37.57 -2.76
CA TYR A 9 16.34 36.77 -3.06
C TYR A 9 16.19 35.31 -2.65
N TYR A 10 15.56 35.03 -1.50
CA TYR A 10 15.28 33.66 -1.06
C TYR A 10 14.33 32.92 -2.01
N LEU A 11 13.23 33.56 -2.43
CA LEU A 11 12.24 32.95 -3.31
C LEU A 11 12.79 32.63 -4.70
N VAL A 12 13.68 33.45 -5.24
CA VAL A 12 14.37 33.16 -6.51
C VAL A 12 15.20 31.88 -6.38
N GLY A 13 16.05 31.78 -5.35
CA GLY A 13 16.85 30.57 -5.11
C GLY A 13 15.99 29.33 -4.82
N PHE A 14 14.93 29.49 -4.02
CA PHE A 14 13.97 28.43 -3.73
C PHE A 14 13.25 27.94 -4.98
N SER A 15 12.84 28.85 -5.86
CA SER A 15 12.15 28.50 -7.12
C SER A 15 13.06 27.70 -8.06
N ILE A 16 14.33 28.12 -8.18
CA ILE A 16 15.34 27.36 -8.94
C ILE A 16 15.52 25.97 -8.32
N GLY A 17 15.61 25.87 -6.99
CA GLY A 17 15.69 24.60 -6.26
C GLY A 17 14.49 23.68 -6.53
N LEU A 18 13.27 24.22 -6.56
CA LEU A 18 12.06 23.45 -6.89
C LEU A 18 12.09 22.89 -8.31
N ILE A 19 12.60 23.66 -9.28
CA ILE A 19 12.76 23.18 -10.67
C ILE A 19 13.70 21.98 -10.70
N PHE A 20 14.89 22.09 -10.09
CA PHE A 20 15.83 20.96 -10.00
C PHE A 20 15.20 19.75 -9.32
N LEU A 21 14.56 19.95 -8.17
CA LEU A 21 13.89 18.88 -7.43
C LEU A 21 12.82 18.17 -8.29
N ALA A 22 12.02 18.92 -9.03
CA ALA A 22 10.99 18.36 -9.91
C ALA A 22 11.59 17.43 -10.98
N PHE A 23 12.73 17.79 -11.59
CA PHE A 23 13.41 16.92 -12.55
C PHE A 23 13.91 15.62 -11.92
N PHE A 24 14.46 15.68 -10.70
CA PHE A 24 14.91 14.48 -9.98
C PHE A 24 13.75 13.56 -9.60
N LEU A 25 12.66 14.13 -9.07
CA LEU A 25 11.50 13.35 -8.64
C LEU A 25 10.74 12.72 -9.82
N LYS A 26 10.64 13.42 -10.96
CA LYS A 26 9.94 12.93 -12.16
C LYS A 26 10.49 11.58 -12.66
N LYS A 27 11.79 11.33 -12.52
CA LYS A 27 12.42 10.07 -12.94
C LYS A 27 12.23 8.91 -11.96
N LYS A 28 11.84 9.15 -10.70
CA LYS A 28 11.89 8.14 -9.64
C LYS A 28 10.56 7.45 -9.28
N LYS A 29 9.44 7.74 -9.96
CA LYS A 29 8.09 7.24 -9.58
C LYS A 29 7.89 7.30 -8.05
N ALA A 30 8.29 8.41 -7.43
CA ALA A 30 8.38 8.51 -5.99
C ALA A 30 6.98 8.49 -5.35
N GLU A 31 6.68 7.43 -4.61
CA GLU A 31 5.42 7.27 -3.87
C GLU A 31 5.73 7.23 -2.37
N PHE A 32 5.20 8.22 -1.65
CA PHE A 32 5.44 8.37 -0.21
C PHE A 32 4.24 7.82 0.58
N CYS A 33 4.42 6.65 1.19
CA CYS A 33 3.42 6.03 2.07
C CYS A 33 3.57 6.52 3.52
N TYR A 34 2.85 7.59 3.87
CA TYR A 34 2.86 8.11 5.24
C TYR A 34 1.90 7.37 6.18
N GLY A 35 0.76 6.88 5.67
CA GLY A 35 -0.24 6.14 6.45
C GLY A 35 0.14 4.68 6.73
N ILE A 36 -0.44 4.11 7.79
CA ILE A 36 -0.19 2.71 8.19
C ILE A 36 -0.68 1.75 7.11
N ASP A 37 -1.87 1.97 6.56
CA ASP A 37 -2.45 1.11 5.51
C ASP A 37 -1.54 1.03 4.29
N CYS A 38 -1.13 2.20 3.78
CA CYS A 38 -0.20 2.30 2.65
C CYS A 38 1.12 1.57 2.92
N ARG A 39 1.66 1.67 4.14
CA ARG A 39 2.91 0.98 4.51
C ARG A 39 2.75 -0.53 4.51
N VAL A 40 1.68 -1.05 5.14
CA VAL A 40 1.41 -2.48 5.21
C VAL A 40 1.13 -3.04 3.81
N ILE A 41 0.23 -2.41 3.06
CA ILE A 41 -0.14 -2.81 1.70
C ILE A 41 1.08 -2.79 0.78
N LYS A 42 1.88 -1.72 0.78
CA LYS A 42 3.10 -1.63 -0.02
C LYS A 42 4.12 -2.71 0.37
N ASN A 43 4.23 -3.01 1.66
CA ASN A 43 5.11 -4.07 2.13
C ASN A 43 4.65 -5.45 1.64
N ILE A 44 3.35 -5.74 1.69
CA ILE A 44 2.77 -6.98 1.13
C ILE A 44 2.99 -7.05 -0.38
N GLN A 45 2.70 -5.97 -1.13
CA GLN A 45 2.85 -5.92 -2.59
C GLN A 45 4.29 -6.06 -3.08
N SER A 46 5.27 -5.70 -2.25
CA SER A 46 6.70 -5.85 -2.58
C SER A 46 7.23 -7.29 -2.49
N LYS A 47 6.40 -8.24 -2.01
CA LYS A 47 6.79 -9.63 -1.74
C LYS A 47 6.15 -10.59 -2.74
N ASN A 48 6.65 -11.83 -2.75
CA ASN A 48 6.01 -12.88 -3.53
C ASN A 48 4.67 -13.28 -2.87
N ILE A 49 3.57 -13.01 -3.56
CA ILE A 49 2.21 -13.31 -3.09
C ILE A 49 1.88 -14.76 -3.42
N LYS A 50 1.51 -15.51 -2.38
CA LYS A 50 1.00 -16.87 -2.47
C LYS A 50 -0.45 -16.91 -2.00
N TYR A 51 -1.22 -17.85 -2.51
CA TYR A 51 -2.62 -18.04 -2.15
C TYR A 51 -2.77 -19.44 -1.56
N SER A 52 -3.50 -19.56 -0.46
CA SER A 52 -3.96 -20.85 0.06
C SER A 52 -4.93 -21.51 -0.93
N GLU A 53 -5.22 -22.80 -0.75
CA GLU A 53 -6.23 -23.48 -1.57
C GLU A 53 -7.62 -22.82 -1.43
N GLU A 54 -7.99 -22.42 -0.21
CA GLU A 54 -9.24 -21.70 0.07
C GLU A 54 -9.28 -20.34 -0.64
N ALA A 55 -8.20 -19.55 -0.54
CA ALA A 55 -8.11 -18.26 -1.19
C ALA A 55 -8.14 -18.39 -2.72
N ASN A 56 -7.46 -19.39 -3.28
CA ASN A 56 -7.51 -19.67 -4.72
C ASN A 56 -8.94 -20.03 -5.17
N ALA A 57 -9.63 -20.91 -4.44
CA ALA A 57 -11.01 -21.27 -4.75
C ALA A 57 -11.94 -20.05 -4.79
N PHE A 58 -11.80 -19.14 -3.82
CA PHE A 58 -12.58 -17.90 -3.78
C PHE A 58 -12.23 -16.92 -4.91
N MET A 59 -10.94 -16.80 -5.23
CA MET A 59 -10.48 -16.01 -6.38
C MET A 59 -11.10 -16.53 -7.69
N TYR A 60 -11.13 -17.86 -7.89
CA TYR A 60 -11.78 -18.47 -9.04
C TYR A 60 -13.30 -18.24 -9.06
N SER A 61 -13.99 -18.31 -7.92
CA SER A 61 -15.44 -18.10 -7.87
C SER A 61 -15.84 -16.67 -8.22
N LEU A 62 -15.03 -15.67 -7.85
CA LEU A 62 -15.26 -14.27 -8.27
C LEU A 62 -14.59 -13.92 -9.61
N SER A 63 -13.95 -14.87 -10.30
CA SER A 63 -13.18 -14.62 -11.52
C SER A 63 -12.12 -13.52 -11.35
N LEU A 64 -11.53 -13.43 -10.16
CA LEU A 64 -10.47 -12.48 -9.84
C LEU A 64 -9.12 -13.01 -10.32
N ASP A 65 -8.37 -12.17 -11.01
CA ASP A 65 -6.98 -12.45 -11.34
C ASP A 65 -6.02 -11.74 -10.37
N SER A 66 -4.73 -12.06 -10.49
CA SER A 66 -3.69 -11.46 -9.64
C SER A 66 -3.57 -9.93 -9.79
N ALA A 67 -3.87 -9.39 -10.97
CA ALA A 67 -3.80 -7.95 -11.24
C ALA A 67 -4.98 -7.19 -10.59
N THR A 68 -6.17 -7.77 -10.66
CA THR A 68 -7.38 -7.28 -10.02
C THR A 68 -7.22 -7.35 -8.51
N PHE A 69 -6.72 -8.48 -7.98
CA PHE A 69 -6.39 -8.59 -6.55
C PHE A 69 -5.40 -7.51 -6.09
N ALA A 70 -4.32 -7.28 -6.85
CA ALA A 70 -3.36 -6.23 -6.51
C ALA A 70 -4.01 -4.83 -6.47
N THR A 71 -4.99 -4.59 -7.34
CA THR A 71 -5.76 -3.34 -7.40
C THR A 71 -6.72 -3.20 -6.23
N ILE A 72 -7.43 -4.28 -5.87
CA ILE A 72 -8.31 -4.35 -4.71
C ILE A 72 -7.51 -4.11 -3.44
N LEU A 73 -6.41 -4.85 -3.27
CA LEU A 73 -5.51 -4.74 -2.13
C LEU A 73 -4.93 -3.32 -2.00
N LYS A 74 -4.65 -2.62 -3.11
CA LYS A 74 -4.16 -1.24 -3.09
C LYS A 74 -5.14 -0.26 -2.43
N ARG A 75 -6.43 -0.56 -2.48
CA ARG A 75 -7.52 0.27 -1.91
C ARG A 75 -8.02 -0.26 -0.56
N GLY A 76 -7.38 -1.29 -0.01
CA GLY A 76 -7.78 -1.86 1.27
C GLY A 76 -7.50 -0.94 2.46
N ASP A 77 -8.31 -1.12 3.50
CA ASP A 77 -8.12 -0.56 4.84
C ASP A 77 -7.58 -1.65 5.77
N VAL A 78 -6.52 -1.35 6.52
CA VAL A 78 -5.88 -2.33 7.40
C VAL A 78 -6.43 -2.20 8.81
N ASN A 79 -7.26 -3.17 9.20
CA ASN A 79 -7.80 -3.23 10.55
C ASN A 79 -6.74 -3.77 11.52
N ILE A 80 -5.94 -2.87 12.10
CA ILE A 80 -4.86 -3.23 13.05
C ILE A 80 -5.42 -3.94 14.29
N SER A 81 -6.63 -3.59 14.73
CA SER A 81 -7.28 -4.18 15.90
C SER A 81 -7.61 -5.66 15.71
N LYS A 82 -8.00 -6.05 14.49
CA LYS A 82 -8.23 -7.45 14.10
C LYS A 82 -6.94 -8.17 13.66
N SER A 83 -5.84 -7.44 13.49
CA SER A 83 -4.56 -7.98 12.99
C SER A 83 -3.67 -8.50 14.12
N ASN A 84 -2.97 -9.62 13.90
CA ASN A 84 -1.97 -10.13 14.82
C ASN A 84 -0.56 -9.66 14.40
N THR A 85 -0.16 -8.51 14.94
CA THR A 85 1.14 -7.87 14.64
C THR A 85 2.23 -8.14 15.68
N LYS A 86 1.91 -8.87 16.76
CA LYS A 86 2.81 -9.16 17.89
C LYS A 86 3.70 -10.39 17.68
N LEU A 87 3.51 -11.11 16.58
CA LEU A 87 4.30 -12.28 16.24
C LEU A 87 5.71 -11.84 15.80
N ASP A 88 6.73 -12.48 16.36
CA ASP A 88 8.14 -12.23 16.01
C ASP A 88 8.51 -12.72 14.60
N SER A 89 7.70 -13.62 14.04
CA SER A 89 7.90 -14.20 12.71
C SER A 89 7.08 -13.47 11.64
N CYS A 90 5.91 -14.02 11.30
CA CYS A 90 5.03 -13.52 10.25
C CYS A 90 3.85 -12.79 10.89
N LYS A 91 3.62 -11.54 10.47
CA LYS A 91 2.50 -10.74 10.98
C LYS A 91 1.25 -11.07 10.18
N VAL A 92 0.12 -11.25 10.85
CA VAL A 92 -1.15 -11.53 10.18
C VAL A 92 -1.97 -10.25 10.14
N TYR A 93 -2.28 -9.78 8.94
CA TYR A 93 -3.05 -8.56 8.71
C TYR A 93 -4.45 -8.90 8.25
N PHE A 94 -5.43 -8.22 8.84
CA PHE A 94 -6.81 -8.22 8.39
C PHE A 94 -7.05 -6.96 7.57
N ILE A 95 -7.45 -7.13 6.31
CA ILE A 95 -7.62 -6.03 5.35
C ILE A 95 -9.04 -6.08 4.81
N GLU A 96 -9.76 -4.96 4.92
CA GLU A 96 -11.11 -4.79 4.39
C GLU A 96 -11.03 -3.97 3.10
N SER A 97 -11.83 -4.29 2.09
CA SER A 97 -11.85 -3.56 0.82
C SER A 97 -13.24 -3.60 0.20
N GLU A 98 -13.51 -2.66 -0.69
CA GLU A 98 -14.73 -2.63 -1.48
C GLU A 98 -14.39 -2.87 -2.96
N PHE A 99 -15.07 -3.83 -3.56
CA PHE A 99 -14.91 -4.17 -4.98
C PHE A 99 -16.28 -4.46 -5.61
N GLU A 100 -16.66 -3.68 -6.62
CA GLU A 100 -17.95 -3.82 -7.32
C GLU A 100 -19.16 -3.86 -6.36
N GLU A 101 -19.22 -2.91 -5.41
CA GLU A 101 -20.27 -2.81 -4.38
C GLU A 101 -20.30 -3.98 -3.37
N ARG A 102 -19.32 -4.88 -3.42
CA ARG A 102 -19.12 -5.98 -2.46
C ARG A 102 -18.05 -5.62 -1.46
N LYS A 103 -18.30 -5.95 -0.19
CA LYS A 103 -17.29 -5.84 0.87
C LYS A 103 -16.52 -7.15 0.96
N LEU A 104 -15.22 -7.06 0.72
CA LEU A 104 -14.31 -8.19 0.80
C LEU A 104 -13.36 -7.98 1.97
N SER A 105 -13.09 -9.06 2.69
CA SER A 105 -12.07 -9.09 3.74
C SER A 105 -11.02 -10.16 3.44
N PHE A 106 -9.77 -9.82 3.72
CA PHE A 106 -8.61 -10.67 3.49
C PHE A 106 -7.85 -10.88 4.79
N THR A 107 -7.45 -12.13 5.01
CA THR A 107 -6.46 -12.46 6.04
C THR A 107 -5.14 -12.77 5.35
N ILE A 108 -4.13 -11.93 5.54
CA ILE A 108 -2.83 -12.05 4.88
C ILE A 108 -1.74 -12.25 5.92
N GLU A 109 -1.03 -13.36 5.81
CA GLU A 109 0.19 -13.61 6.56
C GLU A 109 1.39 -13.02 5.82
N ASN A 110 2.02 -12.03 6.45
CA ASN A 110 3.08 -11.22 5.89
C ASN A 110 4.43 -11.55 6.55
N CYS A 111 5.19 -12.45 5.92
CA CYS A 111 6.55 -12.86 6.33
C CYS A 111 7.62 -12.00 5.62
N GLU A 112 8.91 -12.17 5.93
CA GLU A 112 9.98 -11.34 5.37
C GLU A 112 10.03 -11.33 3.83
N LYS A 113 9.88 -12.50 3.17
CA LYS A 113 10.03 -12.66 1.71
C LYS A 113 8.73 -12.96 0.96
N THR A 114 7.74 -13.51 1.66
CA THR A 114 6.49 -14.00 1.08
C THR A 114 5.30 -13.43 1.85
N ALA A 115 4.23 -13.14 1.11
CA ALA A 115 2.94 -12.81 1.69
C ALA A 115 1.93 -13.88 1.26
N THR A 116 1.31 -14.56 2.22
CA THR A 116 0.36 -15.63 1.94
C THR A 116 -1.05 -15.14 2.24
N VAL A 117 -1.91 -15.11 1.23
CA VAL A 117 -3.35 -14.88 1.41
C VAL A 117 -3.95 -16.17 1.96
N GLN A 118 -4.33 -16.15 3.23
CA GLN A 118 -4.82 -17.32 3.94
C GLN A 118 -6.31 -17.55 3.69
N ALA A 119 -7.11 -16.48 3.74
CA ALA A 119 -8.55 -16.55 3.54
C ALA A 119 -9.09 -15.26 2.92
N ILE A 120 -10.15 -15.40 2.12
CA ILE A 120 -10.92 -14.31 1.54
C ILE A 120 -12.38 -14.56 1.89
N LYS A 121 -13.07 -13.52 2.39
CA LYS A 121 -14.49 -13.59 2.75
C LYS A 121 -15.23 -12.39 2.21
N GLU A 122 -16.45 -12.62 1.76
CA GLU A 122 -17.42 -11.57 1.45
C GLU A 122 -18.24 -11.28 2.72
N GLU A 123 -18.45 -9.99 3.01
CA GLU A 123 -19.23 -9.50 4.17
C GLU A 123 -20.62 -9.01 3.75
#